data_AF-A0A2B4T093-F1
#
_entry.id   AF-A0A2B4T093-F1
#
_cell.length_a   1.000
_cell.length_b   1.000
_cell.length_c   1.000
_cell.angle_alpha   90.00
_cell.angle_beta   90.00
_cell.angle_gamma   90.00
#
_symmetry.space_group_name_H-M   'P 1'
#
loop_
_entity.id
_entity.type
_entity.pdbx_description
1 polymer ?
#
loop_
_entity_poly.entity_id
_entity_poly.type
_entity_poly.pdbx_seq_one_letter_code
_entity_poly.pdbx_strand_id
1 'polypeptide(L)'
;MATRQVRRYTAEEVARIIMDIPRNSDISDFEGEEGDHESEMLLRNLRVDRGTESGKMATIQVYLLNKHEVMNDPTDAIIYGPSTSNKIERWWCELHERLEKFFKEQLTVLLRGREFDPHSVLDRQLLAYVFTPVVQRECDIFVRYWNSHRIRVQDKLEIPARAPDHIFSFLGYYGGSNMGIPLHKDELREVADLLAVMDGDVFDFIDPRVKRECLQLLSNPEKVESKDAIEAFRLLKRNIKFP
;
A
#
# COMPACT_ATOMS: atom_id res chain seq x y z
N MET A 1 -2.83 16.24 28.94
CA MET A 1 -2.42 17.09 27.80
C MET A 1 -1.17 16.50 27.15
N ALA A 2 -1.35 15.78 26.05
CA ALA A 2 -0.36 15.49 25.00
C ALA A 2 -1.10 14.66 23.94
N THR A 3 -1.86 15.35 23.11
CA THR A 3 -2.63 14.82 21.99
C THR A 3 -1.64 14.37 20.91
N ARG A 4 -1.45 13.06 20.73
CA ARG A 4 -0.73 12.53 19.56
C ARG A 4 -1.72 11.72 18.73
N GLN A 5 -2.39 12.44 17.85
CA GLN A 5 -3.31 11.92 16.86
C GLN A 5 -2.46 11.24 15.77
N VAL A 6 -2.24 9.93 15.90
CA VAL A 6 -1.55 9.14 14.88
C VAL A 6 -2.62 8.71 13.89
N ARG A 7 -2.81 9.54 12.86
CA ARG A 7 -3.63 9.21 11.70
C ARG A 7 -3.01 8.00 11.00
N ARG A 8 -3.86 7.11 10.52
CA ARG A 8 -3.45 6.02 9.63
C ARG A 8 -3.28 6.58 8.23
N TYR A 9 -2.18 6.12 7.65
CA TYR A 9 -1.59 6.33 6.34
C TYR A 9 -1.86 5.26 5.25
N THR A 10 -2.93 5.25 4.46
CA THR A 10 -3.05 4.38 3.26
C THR A 10 -2.15 4.87 2.12
N ALA A 11 -1.91 4.07 1.07
CA ALA A 11 -1.14 4.51 -0.10
C ALA A 11 -1.72 5.81 -0.74
N GLU A 12 -3.06 5.95 -0.70
CA GLU A 12 -3.76 7.20 -1.02
C GLU A 12 -3.31 8.38 -0.16
N GLU A 13 -3.03 8.15 1.11
CA GLU A 13 -2.71 9.20 2.05
C GLU A 13 -1.22 9.58 2.04
N VAL A 14 -0.33 8.65 1.67
CA VAL A 14 1.06 8.97 1.29
C VAL A 14 1.05 9.81 0.00
N ALA A 15 0.19 9.47 -0.97
CA ALA A 15 -0.02 10.30 -2.16
C ALA A 15 -0.64 11.68 -1.81
N ARG A 16 -1.56 11.76 -0.84
CA ARG A 16 -2.13 13.03 -0.33
C ARG A 16 -1.11 13.88 0.42
N ILE A 17 -0.20 13.29 1.21
CA ILE A 17 0.88 14.01 1.91
C ILE A 17 1.88 14.61 0.91
N ILE A 18 2.06 13.98 -0.26
CA ILE A 18 3.00 14.44 -1.28
C ILE A 18 2.36 15.40 -2.31
N MET A 19 1.04 15.33 -2.59
CA MET A 19 0.47 15.96 -3.81
C MET A 19 -0.79 16.84 -3.66
N ASP A 20 -1.49 16.89 -2.52
CA ASP A 20 -2.56 17.88 -2.21
C ASP A 20 -3.63 18.14 -3.33
N ILE A 21 -4.47 17.14 -3.69
CA ILE A 21 -5.53 17.27 -4.75
C ILE A 21 -6.93 16.79 -4.25
N PRO A 22 -8.05 17.45 -4.64
CA PRO A 22 -9.42 17.16 -4.19
C PRO A 22 -10.19 16.13 -5.04
N ARG A 23 -11.25 15.58 -4.45
CA ARG A 23 -12.18 14.57 -4.99
C ARG A 23 -13.16 15.17 -6.01
N ASN A 24 -13.18 14.67 -7.25
CA ASN A 24 -14.43 14.41 -7.99
C ASN A 24 -14.26 13.69 -9.35
N SER A 25 -15.17 12.72 -9.54
CA SER A 25 -15.87 12.26 -10.76
C SER A 25 -15.16 11.50 -11.90
N ASP A 26 -15.64 10.26 -12.06
CA ASP A 26 -16.27 9.63 -13.24
C ASP A 26 -15.46 9.13 -14.46
N ILE A 27 -15.60 7.80 -14.68
CA ILE A 27 -15.85 7.06 -15.96
C ILE A 27 -14.74 6.20 -16.61
N SER A 28 -15.12 4.90 -16.70
CA SER A 28 -14.94 3.80 -17.69
C SER A 28 -13.59 3.15 -18.06
N ASP A 29 -13.58 1.84 -17.76
CA ASP A 29 -13.29 0.65 -18.59
C ASP A 29 -11.92 0.45 -19.25
N PHE A 30 -11.20 -0.58 -18.77
CA PHE A 30 -10.52 -1.56 -19.62
C PHE A 30 -10.31 -2.89 -18.88
N GLU A 31 -11.00 -3.95 -19.32
CA GLU A 31 -10.74 -5.34 -18.92
C GLU A 31 -9.48 -5.87 -19.61
N GLY A 32 -8.69 -6.67 -18.89
CA GLY A 32 -7.55 -7.43 -19.42
C GLY A 32 -7.44 -8.76 -18.68
N GLU A 33 -7.45 -9.84 -19.46
CA GLU A 33 -7.79 -11.22 -19.11
C GLU A 33 -6.84 -11.98 -18.16
N GLU A 34 -7.50 -12.90 -17.46
CA GLU A 34 -7.14 -14.13 -16.73
C GLU A 34 -5.77 -14.78 -16.91
N GLY A 35 -5.26 -15.33 -15.79
CA GLY A 35 -4.31 -16.43 -15.84
C GLY A 35 -3.54 -16.78 -14.55
N ASP A 36 -4.22 -17.01 -13.41
CA ASP A 36 -3.89 -18.09 -12.44
C ASP A 36 -4.94 -18.10 -11.31
N HIS A 37 -5.42 -19.29 -10.92
CA HIS A 37 -6.33 -19.43 -9.76
C HIS A 37 -5.51 -19.42 -8.46
N GLU A 38 -4.84 -18.30 -8.16
CA GLU A 38 -4.47 -18.01 -6.77
C GLU A 38 -5.77 -17.88 -5.97
N SER A 39 -6.06 -18.88 -5.14
CA SER A 39 -7.11 -18.78 -4.14
C SER A 39 -6.63 -17.83 -3.06
N GLU A 40 -7.24 -16.65 -2.98
CA GLU A 40 -6.96 -15.72 -1.89
C GLU A 40 -7.37 -16.36 -0.56
N MET A 41 -6.65 -16.07 0.53
CA MET A 41 -6.94 -16.65 1.84
C MET A 41 -7.48 -15.59 2.79
N LEU A 42 -8.64 -15.87 3.39
CA LEU A 42 -9.16 -15.12 4.51
C LEU A 42 -8.47 -15.55 5.80
N LEU A 43 -7.98 -14.57 6.54
CA LEU A 43 -7.46 -14.76 7.89
C LEU A 43 -8.60 -15.12 8.86
N ARG A 44 -8.38 -16.10 9.75
CA ARG A 44 -9.42 -16.53 10.70
C ARG A 44 -9.69 -15.52 11.81
N ASN A 45 -8.66 -14.77 12.22
CA ASN A 45 -8.75 -13.75 13.25
C ASN A 45 -8.10 -12.46 12.75
N LEU A 46 -8.80 -11.34 12.95
CA LEU A 46 -8.34 -10.01 12.57
C LEU A 46 -8.13 -9.17 13.82
N ARG A 47 -6.89 -8.71 14.04
CA ARG A 47 -6.63 -7.73 15.11
C ARG A 47 -6.62 -6.32 14.53
N VAL A 48 -7.45 -5.45 15.08
CA VAL A 48 -7.61 -4.06 14.64
C VAL A 48 -7.72 -3.12 15.84
N ASP A 49 -7.55 -1.82 15.61
CA ASP A 49 -7.94 -0.82 16.60
C ASP A 49 -9.41 -0.39 16.37
N ARG A 50 -9.88 0.56 17.17
CA ARG A 50 -11.26 1.08 17.07
C ARG A 50 -11.39 2.28 16.13
N GLY A 51 -10.52 2.40 15.12
CA GLY A 51 -10.63 3.42 14.08
C GLY A 51 -11.80 3.17 13.14
N THR A 52 -12.29 4.22 12.47
CA THR A 52 -13.41 4.16 11.51
C THR A 52 -13.10 3.27 10.31
N GLU A 53 -11.89 3.32 9.78
CA GLU A 53 -11.42 2.44 8.69
C GLU A 53 -11.30 0.98 9.14
N SER A 54 -10.87 0.77 10.39
CA SER A 54 -10.87 -0.56 11.01
C SER A 54 -12.27 -1.13 11.20
N GLY A 55 -13.28 -0.28 11.34
CA GLY A 55 -14.69 -0.70 11.35
C GLY A 55 -15.08 -1.38 10.05
N LYS A 56 -14.75 -0.77 8.89
CA LYS A 56 -15.03 -1.37 7.57
C LYS A 56 -14.34 -2.70 7.38
N MET A 57 -13.05 -2.78 7.74
CA MET A 57 -12.28 -4.05 7.69
C MET A 57 -12.90 -5.13 8.56
N ALA A 58 -13.33 -4.79 9.78
CA ALA A 58 -14.02 -5.72 10.67
C ALA A 58 -15.35 -6.20 10.07
N THR A 59 -16.13 -5.30 9.46
CA THR A 59 -17.38 -5.66 8.78
C THR A 59 -17.15 -6.63 7.62
N ILE A 60 -16.16 -6.36 6.75
CA ILE A 60 -15.77 -7.26 5.65
C ILE A 60 -15.42 -8.65 6.18
N GLN A 61 -14.56 -8.68 7.20
CA GLN A 61 -14.09 -9.91 7.81
C GLN A 61 -15.24 -10.74 8.39
N VAL A 62 -16.14 -10.10 9.14
CA VAL A 62 -17.34 -10.74 9.74
C VAL A 62 -18.27 -11.26 8.65
N TYR A 63 -18.48 -10.49 7.59
CA TYR A 63 -19.33 -10.89 6.45
C TYR A 63 -18.81 -12.17 5.78
N LEU A 64 -17.53 -12.18 5.42
CA LEU A 64 -16.91 -13.34 4.77
C LEU A 64 -16.86 -14.56 5.69
N LEU A 65 -16.55 -14.38 6.99
CA LEU A 65 -16.57 -15.50 7.95
C LEU A 65 -17.97 -16.09 8.15
N ASN A 66 -19.00 -15.26 8.12
CA ASN A 66 -20.39 -15.70 8.23
C ASN A 66 -20.79 -16.53 6.99
N LYS A 67 -20.39 -16.10 5.79
CA LYS A 67 -20.67 -16.81 4.54
C LYS A 67 -20.03 -18.19 4.48
N HIS A 68 -18.86 -18.34 5.07
CA HIS A 68 -18.13 -19.62 5.16
C HIS A 68 -18.51 -20.47 6.39
N GLU A 69 -19.46 -20.02 7.22
CA GLU A 69 -19.96 -20.73 8.42
C GLU A 69 -18.83 -21.24 9.36
N VAL A 70 -17.71 -20.49 9.44
CA VAL A 70 -16.48 -20.94 10.12
C VAL A 70 -16.64 -21.01 11.65
N MET A 71 -17.56 -20.21 12.20
CA MET A 71 -17.77 -20.07 13.64
C MET A 71 -19.19 -19.60 13.96
N ASN A 72 -19.64 -19.87 15.19
CA ASN A 72 -20.98 -19.54 15.66
C ASN A 72 -21.24 -18.03 15.70
N ASP A 73 -20.26 -17.26 16.18
CA ASP A 73 -20.29 -15.80 16.20
C ASP A 73 -19.06 -15.26 15.46
N PRO A 74 -19.21 -14.79 14.20
CA PRO A 74 -18.11 -14.23 13.42
C PRO A 74 -17.46 -12.99 14.04
N THR A 75 -18.12 -12.30 14.98
CA THR A 75 -17.55 -11.12 15.65
C THR A 75 -16.43 -11.48 16.63
N ASP A 76 -16.40 -12.72 17.14
CA ASP A 76 -15.33 -13.23 17.99
C ASP A 76 -13.97 -13.30 17.27
N ALA A 77 -13.97 -13.33 15.94
CA ALA A 77 -12.75 -13.25 15.14
C ALA A 77 -12.07 -11.87 15.20
N ILE A 78 -12.79 -10.82 15.61
CA ILE A 78 -12.29 -9.45 15.63
C ILE A 78 -11.71 -9.12 17.00
N ILE A 79 -10.39 -9.01 17.06
CA ILE A 79 -9.67 -8.70 18.29
C ILE A 79 -9.35 -7.22 18.31
N TYR A 80 -10.07 -6.45 19.13
CA TYR A 80 -9.77 -5.04 19.34
C TYR A 80 -8.63 -4.84 20.34
N GLY A 81 -7.68 -3.97 19.98
CA GLY A 81 -6.59 -3.58 20.88
C GLY A 81 -6.08 -2.17 20.60
N PRO A 82 -5.26 -1.61 21.52
CA PRO A 82 -4.60 -0.33 21.28
C PRO A 82 -3.61 -0.45 20.11
N SER A 83 -3.49 0.61 19.30
CA SER A 83 -2.57 0.66 18.14
C SER A 83 -1.14 0.32 18.53
N THR A 84 -0.67 0.79 19.68
CA THR A 84 0.68 0.53 20.21
C THR A 84 0.99 -0.94 20.48
N SER A 85 -0.03 -1.79 20.54
CA SER A 85 0.12 -3.24 20.71
C SER A 85 0.06 -4.00 19.37
N ASN A 86 -0.17 -3.32 18.25
CA ASN A 86 -0.21 -3.95 16.94
C ASN A 86 1.24 -4.12 16.43
N LYS A 87 1.58 -5.36 16.07
CA LYS A 87 2.94 -5.71 15.58
C LYS A 87 3.30 -4.98 14.27
N ILE A 88 2.29 -4.52 13.54
CA ILE A 88 2.45 -3.78 12.29
C ILE A 88 3.05 -2.38 12.49
N GLU A 89 2.93 -1.77 13.66
CA GLU A 89 3.47 -0.42 13.92
C GLU A 89 4.99 -0.35 13.74
N ARG A 90 5.71 -1.42 14.12
CA ARG A 90 7.16 -1.49 13.90
C ARG A 90 7.49 -1.58 12.40
N TRP A 91 6.69 -2.34 11.65
CA TRP A 91 6.84 -2.45 10.19
C TRP A 91 6.65 -1.08 9.53
N TRP A 92 5.58 -0.35 9.91
CA TRP A 92 5.32 1.00 9.43
C TRP A 92 6.42 2.00 9.77
N CYS A 93 6.93 1.96 11.01
CA CYS A 93 7.99 2.85 11.44
C CYS A 93 9.26 2.65 10.60
N GLU A 94 9.68 1.40 10.40
CA GLU A 94 10.89 1.07 9.62
C GLU A 94 10.72 1.44 8.14
N LEU A 95 9.54 1.15 7.56
CA LEU A 95 9.21 1.56 6.19
C LEU A 95 9.29 3.09 6.05
N HIS A 96 8.62 3.81 6.94
CA HIS A 96 8.58 5.27 6.92
C HIS A 96 9.99 5.86 7.04
N GLU A 97 10.80 5.38 8.00
CA GLU A 97 12.18 5.86 8.16
C GLU A 97 13.03 5.63 6.91
N ARG A 98 12.85 4.50 6.23
CA ARG A 98 13.58 4.17 5.00
C ARG A 98 13.14 5.06 3.84
N LEU A 99 11.83 5.19 3.61
CA LEU A 99 11.29 6.05 2.55
C LEU A 99 11.60 7.53 2.79
N GLU A 100 11.50 7.99 4.04
CA GLU A 100 11.81 9.36 4.42
C GLU A 100 13.26 9.70 4.12
N LYS A 101 14.22 8.88 4.58
CA LYS A 101 15.64 9.09 4.29
C LYS A 101 15.92 9.17 2.79
N PHE A 102 15.22 8.36 2.00
CA PHE A 102 15.51 8.23 0.59
C PHE A 102 14.88 9.33 -0.29
N PHE A 103 13.61 9.68 -0.04
CA PHE A 103 12.85 10.60 -0.90
C PHE A 103 12.84 12.03 -0.39
N LYS A 104 12.90 12.26 0.94
CA LYS A 104 12.78 13.61 1.50
C LYS A 104 13.92 14.51 1.05
N GLU A 105 15.15 14.00 1.02
CA GLU A 105 16.31 14.75 0.54
C GLU A 105 16.14 15.13 -0.93
N GLN A 106 15.71 14.19 -1.75
CA GLN A 106 15.53 14.40 -3.18
C GLN A 106 14.45 15.45 -3.49
N LEU A 107 13.29 15.31 -2.88
CA LEU A 107 12.18 16.26 -3.06
C LEU A 107 12.53 17.64 -2.49
N THR A 108 13.31 17.69 -1.40
CA THR A 108 13.79 18.96 -0.83
C THR A 108 14.74 19.68 -1.80
N VAL A 109 15.58 18.96 -2.53
CA VAL A 109 16.44 19.55 -3.57
C VAL A 109 15.60 20.20 -4.67
N LEU A 110 14.55 19.52 -5.16
CA LEU A 110 13.64 20.07 -6.17
C LEU A 110 12.93 21.34 -5.68
N LEU A 111 12.44 21.35 -4.43
CA LEU A 111 11.77 22.50 -3.83
C LEU A 111 12.72 23.69 -3.64
N ARG A 112 13.93 23.45 -3.11
CA ARG A 112 14.92 24.52 -2.88
C ARG A 112 15.45 25.10 -4.18
N GLY A 113 15.61 24.26 -5.22
CA GLY A 113 16.00 24.68 -6.55
C GLY A 113 14.91 25.46 -7.30
N ARG A 114 13.68 25.57 -6.76
CA ARG A 114 12.48 26.05 -7.47
C ARG A 114 12.22 25.29 -8.77
N GLU A 115 12.64 24.03 -8.80
CA GLU A 115 12.48 23.13 -9.95
C GLU A 115 11.16 22.36 -9.90
N PHE A 116 10.44 22.43 -8.78
CA PHE A 116 9.11 21.86 -8.61
C PHE A 116 8.17 22.90 -8.01
N ASP A 117 6.99 23.06 -8.62
CA ASP A 117 5.91 23.90 -8.11
C ASP A 117 4.74 23.01 -7.63
N PRO A 118 4.48 22.95 -6.31
CA PRO A 118 3.35 22.20 -5.75
C PRO A 118 1.97 22.66 -6.28
N HIS A 119 1.86 23.91 -6.75
CA HIS A 119 0.61 24.45 -7.26
C HIS A 119 0.39 24.16 -8.75
N SER A 120 1.43 23.70 -9.46
CA SER A 120 1.34 23.29 -10.86
C SER A 120 0.76 21.87 -10.95
N VAL A 121 -0.38 21.73 -11.63
CA VAL A 121 -0.98 20.41 -11.91
C VAL A 121 -0.01 19.55 -12.74
N LEU A 122 0.64 20.15 -13.73
CA LEU A 122 1.60 19.45 -14.58
C LEU A 122 2.79 18.95 -13.78
N ASP A 123 3.39 19.77 -12.92
CA ASP A 123 4.54 19.37 -12.10
C ASP A 123 4.17 18.19 -11.20
N ARG A 124 2.99 18.21 -10.58
CA ARG A 124 2.49 17.10 -9.77
C ARG A 124 2.29 15.82 -10.58
N GLN A 125 1.75 15.92 -11.79
CA GLN A 125 1.56 14.77 -12.68
C GLN A 125 2.89 14.18 -13.18
N LEU A 126 3.86 15.03 -13.53
CA LEU A 126 5.20 14.57 -13.91
C LEU A 126 5.94 13.93 -12.72
N LEU A 127 5.80 14.51 -11.53
CA LEU A 127 6.35 13.94 -10.30
C LEU A 127 5.71 12.59 -10.01
N ALA A 128 4.38 12.47 -10.09
CA ALA A 128 3.66 11.21 -9.91
C ALA A 128 4.12 10.14 -10.91
N TYR A 129 4.24 10.49 -12.19
CA TYR A 129 4.68 9.54 -13.24
C TYR A 129 6.03 8.90 -12.93
N VAL A 130 6.97 9.69 -12.40
CA VAL A 130 8.32 9.20 -12.08
C VAL A 130 8.37 8.55 -10.70
N PHE A 131 7.87 9.22 -9.67
CA PHE A 131 8.07 8.80 -8.28
C PHE A 131 7.12 7.68 -7.87
N THR A 132 5.91 7.56 -8.42
CA THR A 132 4.99 6.46 -8.07
C THR A 132 5.63 5.07 -8.28
N PRO A 133 6.15 4.73 -9.48
CA PRO A 133 6.78 3.42 -9.69
C PRO A 133 8.12 3.25 -8.96
N VAL A 134 8.82 4.35 -8.67
CA VAL A 134 10.05 4.32 -7.86
C VAL A 134 9.74 4.00 -6.40
N VAL A 135 8.74 4.67 -5.82
CA VAL A 135 8.27 4.42 -4.45
C VAL A 135 7.71 3.01 -4.33
N GLN A 136 6.90 2.56 -5.30
CA GLN A 136 6.35 1.19 -5.30
C GLN A 136 7.47 0.15 -5.25
N ARG A 137 8.52 0.30 -6.08
CA ARG A 137 9.65 -0.62 -6.07
C ARG A 137 10.42 -0.60 -4.74
N GLU A 138 10.63 0.56 -4.14
CA GLU A 138 11.27 0.63 -2.81
C GLU A 138 10.42 -0.06 -1.73
N CYS A 139 9.09 0.07 -1.80
CA CYS A 139 8.16 -0.68 -0.96
C CYS A 139 8.29 -2.19 -1.20
N ASP A 140 8.33 -2.66 -2.45
CA ASP A 140 8.46 -4.09 -2.77
C ASP A 140 9.80 -4.66 -2.30
N ILE A 141 10.89 -3.91 -2.44
CA ILE A 141 12.21 -4.27 -1.92
C ILE A 141 12.15 -4.36 -0.39
N PHE A 142 11.50 -3.39 0.27
CA PHE A 142 11.33 -3.40 1.71
C PHE A 142 10.52 -4.61 2.18
N VAL A 143 9.43 -4.97 1.50
CA VAL A 143 8.62 -6.16 1.81
C VAL A 143 9.48 -7.42 1.76
N ARG A 144 10.26 -7.62 0.69
CA ARG A 144 11.17 -8.78 0.58
C ARG A 144 12.21 -8.80 1.70
N TYR A 145 12.84 -7.65 1.95
CA TYR A 145 13.81 -7.51 3.03
C TYR A 145 13.20 -7.84 4.39
N TRP A 146 12.01 -7.29 4.67
CA TRP A 146 11.30 -7.52 5.90
C TRP A 146 10.88 -8.99 6.01
N ASN A 147 10.37 -9.63 4.97
CA ASN A 147 9.94 -11.01 5.13
C ASN A 147 11.11 -12.01 5.23
N SER A 148 12.31 -11.61 4.79
CA SER A 148 13.55 -12.37 4.94
C SER A 148 14.34 -12.06 6.23
N HIS A 149 14.02 -10.98 6.97
CA HIS A 149 14.84 -10.60 8.13
C HIS A 149 14.70 -11.59 9.27
N ARG A 150 15.82 -11.96 9.90
CA ARG A 150 15.79 -12.88 11.03
C ARG A 150 15.28 -12.19 12.29
N ILE A 151 14.13 -12.63 12.80
CA ILE A 151 13.62 -12.24 14.12
C ILE A 151 14.49 -12.88 15.20
N ARG A 152 14.89 -12.10 16.20
CA ARG A 152 15.66 -12.56 17.36
C ARG A 152 14.75 -13.26 18.37
N VAL A 153 15.29 -14.27 19.05
CA VAL A 153 14.62 -14.95 20.18
C VAL A 153 14.39 -13.93 21.30
N GLN A 154 13.22 -13.97 21.92
CA GLN A 154 12.86 -13.15 23.06
C GLN A 154 12.35 -14.05 24.19
N ASP A 155 13.05 -14.07 25.32
CA ASP A 155 12.83 -15.06 26.41
C ASP A 155 11.42 -15.05 27.01
N LYS A 156 10.66 -13.94 26.87
CA LYS A 156 9.33 -13.76 27.46
C LYS A 156 8.18 -13.93 26.46
N LEU A 157 8.47 -14.28 25.21
CA LEU A 157 7.48 -14.32 24.13
C LEU A 157 7.54 -15.66 23.42
N GLU A 158 6.41 -16.35 23.36
CA GLU A 158 6.20 -17.56 22.56
C GLU A 158 6.03 -17.22 21.08
N ILE A 159 7.03 -16.55 20.50
CA ILE A 159 7.06 -16.18 19.08
C ILE A 159 8.17 -16.97 18.39
N PRO A 160 7.86 -17.67 17.26
CA PRO A 160 8.88 -18.33 16.48
C PRO A 160 9.98 -17.36 16.04
N ALA A 161 11.23 -17.70 16.34
CA ALA A 161 12.38 -16.86 16.03
C ALA A 161 13.09 -17.35 14.77
N ARG A 162 12.73 -16.79 13.60
CA ARG A 162 13.38 -16.97 12.28
C ARG A 162 12.93 -15.86 11.31
N ALA A 163 13.27 -16.00 10.03
CA ALA A 163 12.71 -15.19 8.97
C ALA A 163 11.19 -15.41 8.84
N PRO A 164 10.37 -14.34 8.77
CA PRO A 164 8.93 -14.44 8.56
C PRO A 164 8.53 -15.39 7.42
N ASP A 165 9.17 -15.31 6.26
CA ASP A 165 8.88 -16.17 5.10
C ASP A 165 9.07 -17.65 5.43
N HIS A 166 10.13 -17.98 6.19
CA HIS A 166 10.41 -19.34 6.61
C HIS A 166 9.39 -19.82 7.65
N ILE A 167 8.96 -18.94 8.56
CA ILE A 167 7.92 -19.30 9.55
C ILE A 167 6.60 -19.58 8.82
N PHE A 168 6.23 -18.73 7.87
CA PHE A 168 4.99 -18.86 7.11
C PHE A 168 4.98 -20.08 6.18
N SER A 169 6.09 -20.34 5.48
CA SER A 169 6.19 -21.48 4.54
C SER A 169 6.32 -22.82 5.25
N PHE A 170 6.86 -22.86 6.46
CA PHE A 170 7.14 -24.10 7.19
C PHE A 170 6.52 -24.12 8.60
N LEU A 171 5.23 -23.80 8.69
CA LEU A 171 4.48 -23.75 9.95
C LEU A 171 4.66 -25.03 10.79
N GLY A 172 4.69 -26.20 10.15
CA GLY A 172 4.85 -27.49 10.84
C GLY A 172 6.13 -27.63 11.66
N TYR A 173 7.24 -27.02 11.24
CA TYR A 173 8.49 -27.01 12.04
C TYR A 173 8.36 -26.20 13.34
N TYR A 174 7.36 -25.32 13.42
CA TYR A 174 7.08 -24.49 14.58
C TYR A 174 5.84 -24.95 15.35
N GLY A 175 5.31 -26.14 15.03
CA GLY A 175 4.08 -26.66 15.64
C GLY A 175 2.81 -25.92 15.19
N GLY A 176 2.87 -25.14 14.11
CA GLY A 176 1.74 -24.43 13.54
C GLY A 176 1.10 -25.16 12.36
N SER A 177 -0.14 -24.79 12.04
CA SER A 177 -0.87 -25.21 10.85
C SER A 177 -1.41 -23.98 10.12
N ASN A 178 -1.62 -24.10 8.79
CA ASN A 178 -2.31 -23.05 8.06
C ASN A 178 -3.77 -23.00 8.49
N MET A 179 -4.24 -21.83 8.92
CA MET A 179 -5.61 -21.58 9.38
C MET A 179 -6.36 -20.62 8.44
N GLY A 180 -5.80 -20.34 7.26
CA GLY A 180 -6.46 -19.53 6.23
C GLY A 180 -7.67 -20.24 5.64
N ILE A 181 -8.73 -19.49 5.39
CA ILE A 181 -9.95 -19.98 4.75
C ILE A 181 -9.86 -19.60 3.27
N PRO A 182 -9.99 -20.54 2.32
CA PRO A 182 -9.93 -20.22 0.89
C PRO A 182 -11.10 -19.31 0.49
N LEU A 183 -10.83 -18.25 -0.25
CA LEU A 183 -11.81 -17.34 -0.83
C LEU A 183 -11.89 -17.51 -2.34
N HIS A 184 -13.11 -17.43 -2.87
CA HIS A 184 -13.31 -17.32 -4.31
C HIS A 184 -13.30 -15.85 -4.75
N LYS A 185 -12.75 -15.56 -5.93
CA LYS A 185 -12.66 -14.18 -6.46
C LYS A 185 -14.02 -13.49 -6.59
N ASP A 186 -15.09 -14.25 -6.85
CA ASP A 186 -16.45 -13.71 -6.93
C ASP A 186 -16.98 -13.20 -5.58
N GLU A 187 -16.53 -13.77 -4.46
CA GLU A 187 -16.92 -13.30 -3.13
C GLU A 187 -16.26 -11.95 -2.81
N LEU A 188 -15.06 -11.73 -3.33
CA LEU A 188 -14.35 -10.45 -3.21
C LEU A 188 -15.03 -9.36 -4.05
N ARG A 189 -15.44 -9.70 -5.28
CA ARG A 189 -16.22 -8.80 -6.14
C ARG A 189 -17.52 -8.38 -5.46
N GLU A 190 -18.27 -9.34 -4.94
CA GLU A 190 -19.51 -9.09 -4.21
C GLU A 190 -19.32 -8.13 -3.02
N VAL A 191 -18.31 -8.38 -2.18
CA VAL A 191 -17.99 -7.48 -1.05
C VAL A 191 -17.62 -6.08 -1.53
N ALA A 192 -16.86 -5.99 -2.61
CA ALA A 192 -16.40 -4.72 -3.15
C ALA A 192 -17.55 -3.89 -3.77
N ASP A 193 -18.52 -4.56 -4.42
CA ASP A 193 -19.78 -3.97 -4.88
C ASP A 193 -20.64 -3.46 -3.71
N LEU A 194 -20.82 -4.29 -2.68
CA LEU A 194 -21.62 -3.95 -1.50
C LEU A 194 -21.07 -2.73 -0.72
N LEU A 195 -19.75 -2.54 -0.76
CA LEU A 195 -19.09 -1.42 -0.09
C LEU A 195 -18.91 -0.19 -0.97
N ALA A 196 -19.32 -0.26 -2.25
CA ALA A 196 -19.02 0.73 -3.27
C ALA A 196 -17.53 1.11 -3.27
N VAL A 197 -16.67 0.11 -3.09
CA VAL A 197 -15.19 0.28 -3.09
C VAL A 197 -14.64 0.09 -4.50
N MET A 198 -15.39 -0.52 -5.42
CA MET A 198 -15.02 -0.69 -6.83
C MET A 198 -15.17 0.58 -7.70
N ASP A 199 -15.03 1.77 -7.12
CA ASP A 199 -14.96 3.00 -7.90
C ASP A 199 -13.52 3.22 -8.42
N GLY A 200 -13.21 2.56 -9.54
CA GLY A 200 -12.19 3.00 -10.50
C GLY A 200 -10.73 2.71 -10.16
N ASP A 201 -9.89 2.83 -11.19
CA ASP A 201 -8.44 2.92 -11.07
C ASP A 201 -8.08 4.28 -10.45
N VAL A 202 -8.40 4.46 -9.16
CA VAL A 202 -8.22 5.68 -8.34
C VAL A 202 -6.79 6.23 -8.42
N PHE A 203 -5.86 5.45 -8.96
CA PHE A 203 -4.43 5.69 -8.95
C PHE A 203 -3.87 6.31 -10.24
N ASP A 204 -4.64 6.47 -11.32
CA ASP A 204 -4.17 7.18 -12.52
C ASP A 204 -4.42 8.69 -12.41
N PHE A 205 -3.72 9.34 -11.48
CA PHE A 205 -3.76 10.80 -11.25
C PHE A 205 -3.21 11.64 -12.42
N ILE A 206 -2.79 10.98 -13.49
CA ILE A 206 -2.02 11.54 -14.60
C ILE A 206 -2.95 11.67 -15.79
N ASP A 207 -3.15 12.91 -16.26
CA ASP A 207 -3.94 13.16 -17.45
C ASP A 207 -3.43 12.28 -18.61
N PRO A 208 -4.31 11.57 -19.35
CA PRO A 208 -3.89 10.66 -20.43
C PRO A 208 -3.00 11.32 -21.49
N ARG A 209 -3.15 12.63 -21.72
CA ARG A 209 -2.29 13.40 -22.64
C ARG A 209 -0.88 13.54 -22.07
N VAL A 210 -0.77 13.88 -20.78
CA VAL A 210 0.51 13.98 -20.08
C VAL A 210 1.19 12.62 -20.03
N LYS A 211 0.43 11.56 -19.70
CA LYS A 211 0.93 10.18 -19.68
C LYS A 211 1.52 9.75 -21.02
N ARG A 212 0.87 10.08 -22.15
CA ARG A 212 1.39 9.78 -23.50
C ARG A 212 2.72 10.50 -23.79
N GLU A 213 2.84 11.77 -23.46
CA GLU A 213 4.09 12.52 -23.65
C GLU A 213 5.21 11.95 -22.75
N CYS A 214 4.88 11.62 -21.50
CA CYS A 214 5.80 10.97 -20.59
C CYS A 214 6.28 9.61 -21.12
N LEU A 215 5.40 8.80 -21.73
CA LEU A 215 5.75 7.51 -22.32
C LEU A 215 6.70 7.63 -23.52
N GLN A 216 6.61 8.72 -24.29
CA GLN A 216 7.53 8.97 -25.41
C GLN A 216 8.95 9.28 -24.94
N LEU A 217 9.10 9.99 -23.83
CA LEU A 217 10.40 10.38 -23.29
C LEU A 217 10.98 9.36 -22.30
N LEU A 218 10.10 8.74 -21.52
CA LEU A 218 10.42 7.78 -20.47
C LEU A 218 9.45 6.59 -20.57
N SER A 219 9.77 5.68 -21.48
CA SER A 219 8.90 4.53 -21.78
C SER A 219 8.85 3.48 -20.67
N ASN A 220 9.82 3.47 -19.75
CA ASN A 220 9.90 2.50 -18.65
C ASN A 220 10.18 3.21 -17.31
N PRO A 221 9.20 3.92 -16.72
CA PRO A 221 9.41 4.63 -15.45
C PRO A 221 9.71 3.65 -14.29
N GLU A 222 9.26 2.40 -14.37
CA GLU A 222 9.56 1.34 -13.40
C GLU A 222 11.04 0.92 -13.35
N LYS A 223 11.82 1.23 -14.40
CA LYS A 223 13.26 0.92 -14.43
C LYS A 223 14.12 2.05 -13.87
N VAL A 224 13.55 3.23 -13.61
CA VAL A 224 14.30 4.39 -13.11
C VAL A 224 14.81 4.10 -11.72
N GLU A 225 16.11 3.94 -11.51
CA GLU A 225 16.62 3.74 -10.15
C GLU A 225 16.31 4.95 -9.27
N SER A 226 16.13 4.66 -7.99
CA SER A 226 15.63 5.64 -7.03
C SER A 226 16.59 6.85 -6.88
N LYS A 227 17.88 6.68 -7.20
CA LYS A 227 18.90 7.75 -7.24
C LYS A 227 18.79 8.64 -8.50
N ASP A 228 18.20 8.13 -9.57
CA ASP A 228 18.07 8.79 -10.88
C ASP A 228 16.69 9.44 -11.05
N ALA A 229 15.79 9.30 -10.06
CA ALA A 229 14.42 9.80 -10.09
C ALA A 229 14.33 11.32 -10.31
N ILE A 230 15.21 12.11 -9.67
CA ILE A 230 15.28 13.56 -9.91
C ILE A 230 15.62 13.87 -11.38
N GLU A 231 16.59 13.15 -11.95
CA GLU A 231 17.05 13.44 -13.31
C GLU A 231 15.98 13.05 -14.34
N ALA A 232 15.29 11.93 -14.10
CA ALA A 232 14.11 11.55 -14.88
C ALA A 232 13.00 12.62 -14.81
N PHE A 233 12.73 13.17 -13.63
CA PHE A 233 11.77 14.27 -13.48
C PHE A 233 12.21 15.53 -14.25
N ARG A 234 13.48 15.92 -14.14
CA ARG A 234 14.05 17.08 -14.86
C ARG A 234 13.96 16.92 -16.38
N LEU A 235 14.22 15.71 -16.88
CA LEU A 235 14.09 15.38 -18.30
C LEU A 235 12.66 15.63 -18.79
N LEU A 236 11.66 15.13 -18.05
CA LEU A 236 10.25 15.34 -18.40
C LEU A 236 9.88 16.82 -18.35
N LYS A 237 10.24 17.51 -17.25
CA LYS A 237 9.92 18.95 -17.08
C LYS A 237 10.54 19.85 -18.13
N ARG A 238 11.73 19.51 -18.65
CA ARG A 238 12.40 20.28 -19.69
C ARG A 238 11.70 20.18 -21.06
N ASN A 239 11.15 19.00 -21.37
CA ASN A 239 10.65 18.68 -22.70
C ASN A 239 9.12 18.77 -22.81
N ILE A 240 8.40 18.55 -21.72
CA ILE A 240 6.94 18.61 -21.68
C ILE A 240 6.53 20.00 -21.22
N LYS A 241 5.91 20.76 -22.12
CA LYS A 241 5.27 22.05 -21.81
C LYS A 241 3.86 22.02 -22.38
N PHE A 242 2.87 22.04 -21.50
CA PHE A 242 1.49 22.27 -21.91
C PHE A 242 1.17 23.77 -21.81
N PRO A 243 0.43 24.32 -22.78
CA PRO A 243 -0.01 25.72 -22.75
C PRO A 243 -1.03 26.00 -21.65
#